data_AF-A0A429ASA1-F1
#
_entry.id   AF-A0A429ASA1-F1
#
_cell.length_a   1.000
_cell.length_b   1.000
_cell.length_c   1.000
_cell.angle_alpha   90.00
_cell.angle_beta   90.00
_cell.angle_gamma   90.00
#
_symmetry.space_group_name_H-M   'P 1'
#
loop_
_entity.id
_entity.type
_entity.pdbx_description
1 polymer ?
#
loop_
_entity_poly.entity_id
_entity_poly.type
_entity_poly.pdbx_seq_one_letter_code
_entity_poly.pdbx_strand_id
1 'polypeptide(L)'
;MWAEVTATPSKLTVQPGAGQKALTCSGPGAPYDHAKSPDDQNLGCTYVFTQSSAGLPGAQYQVKVSVVWTARWAGSGGSGGLVAPITTSTTFPLRIGEAPALVGRGS
;
A
#
# COMPACT_ATOMS: atom_id res chain seq x y z
N MET A 1 28.78 23.46 -10.10
CA MET A 1 28.49 22.74 -8.84
C MET A 1 27.20 21.97 -9.01
N TRP A 2 27.12 20.74 -8.52
CA TRP A 2 25.90 19.91 -8.55
C TRP A 2 25.72 19.14 -7.24
N ALA A 3 24.48 18.72 -6.98
CA ALA A 3 24.12 17.76 -5.94
C ALA A 3 23.04 16.80 -6.49
N GLU A 4 23.17 15.51 -6.21
CA GLU A 4 22.23 14.46 -6.59
C GLU A 4 21.72 13.76 -5.33
N VAL A 5 20.43 13.44 -5.28
CA VAL A 5 19.79 12.72 -4.17
C VAL A 5 19.14 11.45 -4.71
N THR A 6 19.50 10.31 -4.13
CA THR A 6 18.86 9.01 -4.41
C THR A 6 18.00 8.59 -3.22
N ALA A 7 16.70 8.43 -3.43
CA ALA A 7 15.76 7.95 -2.43
C ALA A 7 15.41 6.47 -2.65
N THR A 8 15.38 5.70 -1.56
CA THR A 8 15.07 4.27 -1.55
C THR A 8 13.92 4.02 -0.56
N PRO A 9 12.83 3.37 -0.99
CA PRO A 9 11.72 3.05 -0.11
C PRO A 9 12.14 1.88 0.81
N SER A 10 12.08 2.10 2.12
CA SER A 10 12.54 1.14 3.12
C SER A 10 11.38 0.39 3.80
N LYS A 11 10.22 1.04 3.94
CA LYS A 11 9.07 0.49 4.66
C LYS A 11 7.75 1.01 4.08
N LEU A 12 6.80 0.11 3.88
CA LEU A 12 5.42 0.41 3.50
C LEU A 12 4.48 0.03 4.64
N THR A 13 3.56 0.92 5.00
CA THR A 13 2.46 0.64 5.93
C THR A 13 1.14 0.91 5.23
N VAL A 14 0.24 -0.08 5.27
CA VAL A 14 -1.13 0.03 4.77
C VAL A 14 -2.07 0.05 5.96
N GLN A 15 -2.88 1.10 6.04
CA GLN A 15 -3.98 1.24 6.98
C GLN A 15 -5.28 1.04 6.18
N PRO A 16 -5.93 -0.13 6.30
CA PRO A 16 -7.12 -0.44 5.48
C PRO A 16 -8.36 0.41 5.85
N GLY A 17 -8.36 1.02 7.03
CA GLY A 17 -9.47 1.84 7.53
C GLY A 17 -10.52 1.02 8.29
N ALA A 18 -11.59 1.67 8.76
CA ALA A 18 -12.72 1.02 9.46
C ALA A 18 -12.31 0.10 10.63
N GLY A 19 -11.29 0.47 11.42
CA GLY A 19 -10.81 -0.29 12.57
C GLY A 19 -10.00 -1.56 12.23
N GLN A 20 -9.76 -1.82 10.94
CA GLN A 20 -8.96 -2.95 10.47
C GLN A 20 -7.48 -2.80 10.86
N LYS A 21 -6.81 -3.94 11.08
CA LYS A 21 -5.40 -3.97 11.49
C LYS A 21 -4.50 -3.45 10.37
N ALA A 22 -3.55 -2.59 10.70
CA ALA A 22 -2.54 -2.14 9.73
C ALA A 22 -1.59 -3.27 9.34
N LEU A 23 -1.22 -3.32 8.07
CA LEU A 23 -0.17 -4.18 7.51
C LEU A 23 1.11 -3.36 7.34
N THR A 24 2.25 -3.96 7.64
CA THR A 24 3.57 -3.33 7.48
C THR A 24 4.50 -4.28 6.75
N CYS A 25 5.22 -3.75 5.76
CA CYS A 25 6.07 -4.51 4.85
C CYS A 25 7.40 -3.81 4.62
N SER A 26 8.42 -4.61 4.31
CA SER A 26 9.74 -4.11 3.92
C SER A 26 9.76 -3.71 2.44
N GLY A 27 10.48 -2.65 2.12
CA GLY A 27 10.59 -2.13 0.76
C GLY A 27 9.31 -1.44 0.26
N PRO A 28 9.18 -1.20 -1.06
CA PRO A 28 8.04 -0.48 -1.63
C PRO A 28 6.75 -1.30 -1.71
N GLY A 29 6.79 -2.60 -1.41
CA GLY A 29 5.76 -3.53 -1.85
C GLY A 29 5.77 -3.73 -3.36
N ALA A 30 4.74 -4.38 -3.88
CA ALA A 30 4.52 -4.54 -5.31
C ALA A 30 3.26 -3.77 -5.73
N PRO A 31 3.29 -3.03 -6.84
CA PRO A 31 2.10 -2.37 -7.36
C PRO A 31 0.98 -3.38 -7.64
N TYR A 32 -0.25 -3.03 -7.27
CA TYR A 32 -1.43 -3.83 -7.58
C TYR A 32 -1.81 -3.65 -9.06
N ASP A 33 -1.95 -4.74 -9.79
CA ASP A 33 -2.33 -4.76 -11.21
C ASP A 33 -3.83 -5.07 -11.35
N HIS A 34 -4.61 -4.07 -11.76
CA HIS A 34 -6.05 -4.22 -11.95
C HIS A 34 -6.44 -5.16 -13.10
N ALA A 35 -5.50 -5.54 -13.98
CA ALA A 35 -5.75 -6.45 -15.10
C ALA A 35 -5.65 -7.94 -14.71
N LYS A 36 -5.11 -8.26 -13.53
CA LYS A 36 -4.94 -9.63 -13.04
C LYS A 36 -5.99 -9.98 -11.99
N SER A 37 -6.26 -11.27 -11.82
CA SER A 37 -7.14 -11.71 -10.73
C SER A 37 -6.52 -11.35 -9.36
N PRO A 38 -7.33 -11.12 -8.32
CA PRO A 38 -6.81 -10.92 -6.97
C PRO A 38 -5.98 -12.10 -6.47
N ASP A 39 -6.37 -13.33 -6.80
CA ASP A 39 -5.70 -14.57 -6.36
C ASP A 39 -4.30 -14.72 -6.96
N ASP A 40 -4.10 -14.26 -8.20
CA ASP A 40 -2.79 -14.28 -8.88
C ASP A 40 -1.78 -13.25 -8.35
N GLN A 41 -2.22 -12.39 -7.42
CA GLN A 41 -1.44 -11.25 -6.92
C GLN A 41 -1.25 -11.29 -5.40
N ASN A 42 -1.36 -12.47 -4.80
CA ASN A 42 -0.98 -12.68 -3.41
C ASN A 42 0.55 -12.64 -3.24
N LEU A 43 1.09 -11.44 -3.36
CA LEU A 43 2.49 -11.13 -3.11
C LEU A 43 2.66 -11.01 -1.60
N GLY A 44 3.83 -11.32 -1.04
CA GLY A 44 4.03 -11.47 0.42
C GLY A 44 3.65 -10.27 1.31
N CYS A 45 3.22 -9.14 0.73
CA CYS A 45 2.62 -7.99 1.37
C CYS A 45 1.19 -7.74 0.85
N THR A 46 0.26 -8.66 1.09
CA THR A 46 -1.15 -8.53 0.67
C THR A 46 -2.08 -8.36 1.87
N TYR A 47 -3.05 -7.45 1.72
CA TYR A 47 -4.15 -7.29 2.68
C TYR A 47 -5.46 -7.80 2.06
N VAL A 48 -6.16 -8.68 2.78
CA VAL A 48 -7.44 -9.24 2.32
C VAL A 48 -8.57 -8.61 3.13
N PHE A 49 -9.51 -7.96 2.44
CA PHE A 49 -10.75 -7.49 3.03
C PHE A 49 -11.74 -8.65 3.13
N THR A 50 -12.17 -8.97 4.34
CA THR A 50 -13.13 -10.06 4.62
C THR A 50 -14.58 -9.59 4.74
N GLN A 51 -14.80 -8.27 4.70
CA GLN A 51 -16.11 -7.65 4.86
C GLN A 51 -16.40 -6.71 3.70
N SER A 52 -17.68 -6.64 3.35
CA SER A 52 -18.19 -5.65 2.40
C SER A 52 -17.98 -4.23 2.90
N SER A 53 -17.72 -3.31 1.98
CA SER A 53 -17.74 -1.88 2.30
C SER A 53 -19.16 -1.30 2.34
N ALA A 54 -20.21 -2.06 2.00
CA ALA A 54 -21.58 -1.58 1.87
C ALA A 54 -22.14 -0.91 3.15
N GLY A 55 -21.75 -1.40 4.33
CA GLY A 55 -22.18 -0.84 5.62
C GLY A 55 -21.36 0.36 6.10
N LEU A 56 -20.30 0.76 5.38
CA LEU A 56 -19.44 1.88 5.76
C LEU A 56 -19.98 3.21 5.25
N PRO A 57 -19.62 4.34 5.89
CA PRO A 57 -19.91 5.66 5.34
C PRO A 57 -19.42 5.81 3.90
N GLY A 58 -20.33 6.17 2.98
CA GLY A 58 -20.01 6.29 1.55
C GLY A 58 -19.78 4.95 0.84
N ALA A 59 -20.15 3.83 1.47
CA ALA A 59 -20.00 2.46 0.97
C ALA A 59 -18.55 2.09 0.58
N GLN A 60 -17.55 2.63 1.30
CA GLN A 60 -16.14 2.50 0.95
C GLN A 60 -15.22 2.49 2.17
N TYR A 61 -14.10 1.79 2.06
CA TYR A 61 -12.95 1.94 2.95
C TYR A 61 -12.17 3.22 2.60
N GLN A 62 -11.62 3.89 3.61
CA GLN A 62 -10.62 4.95 3.43
C GLN A 62 -9.25 4.35 3.69
N VAL A 63 -8.60 3.89 2.63
CA VAL A 63 -7.29 3.23 2.73
C VAL A 63 -6.22 4.30 2.72
N LYS A 64 -5.32 4.26 3.72
CA LYS A 64 -4.13 5.11 3.76
C LYS A 64 -2.87 4.26 3.61
N VAL A 65 -2.01 4.65 2.68
CA VAL A 65 -0.71 4.03 2.45
C VAL A 65 0.38 5.03 2.81
N SER A 66 1.34 4.60 3.61
CA SER A 66 2.50 5.38 4.03
C SER A 66 3.79 4.66 3.66
N VAL A 67 4.72 5.38 3.04
CA VAL A 67 6.05 4.87 2.66
C VAL A 67 7.11 5.67 3.36
N VAL A 68 8.02 4.99 4.07
CA VAL A 68 9.25 5.57 4.61
C VAL A 68 10.33 5.44 3.55
N TRP A 69 10.99 6.56 3.27
CA TRP A 69 12.12 6.66 2.35
C TRP A 69 13.38 7.00 3.12
N THR A 70 14.45 6.26 2.84
CA THR A 70 15.81 6.67 3.19
C THR A 70 16.46 7.25 1.95
N ALA A 71 17.27 8.29 2.10
CA ALA A 71 17.95 8.88 0.96
C ALA A 71 19.43 9.16 1.27
N ARG A 72 20.23 9.14 0.22
CA ARG A 72 21.64 9.55 0.24
C ARG A 72 21.86 10.62 -0.81
N TRP A 73 22.78 11.53 -0.56
CA TRP A 73 23.15 12.56 -1.52
C TRP A 73 24.64 12.55 -1.80
N ALA A 74 25.01 12.99 -3.01
CA ALA A 74 26.38 13.18 -3.46
C ALA A 74 26.52 14.55 -4.11
N GLY A 75 27.70 15.17 -4.00
CA GLY A 75 28.01 16.48 -4.58
C GLY A 75 29.32 16.48 -5.37
N SER A 76 29.44 17.46 -6.27
CA SER A 76 30.56 17.57 -7.22
C SER A 76 31.96 17.72 -6.61
N GLY A 77 32.06 17.97 -5.30
CA GLY A 77 33.32 18.13 -4.56
C GLY A 77 33.71 16.92 -3.69
N GLY A 78 33.06 15.76 -3.89
CA GLY A 78 33.26 14.58 -3.03
C GLY A 78 32.51 14.64 -1.69
N SER A 79 31.69 15.67 -1.50
CA SER A 79 30.78 15.78 -0.36
C SER A 79 29.56 14.88 -0.56
N GLY A 80 28.98 14.40 0.54
CA GLY A 80 27.81 13.54 0.52
C GLY A 80 27.38 13.13 1.92
N GLY A 81 26.25 12.42 2.01
CA GLY A 81 25.76 11.94 3.29
C GLY A 81 24.38 11.31 3.23
N LEU A 82 23.91 10.89 4.40
CA LEU A 82 22.54 10.40 4.60
C LEU A 82 21.60 11.58 4.84
N VAL A 83 20.38 11.43 4.33
CA VAL A 83 19.26 12.31 4.62
C VAL A 83 18.38 11.63 5.67
N ALA A 84 17.84 12.41 6.61
CA ALA A 84 16.88 11.91 7.58
C ALA A 84 15.71 11.21 6.87
N PRO A 85 15.19 10.08 7.39
CA PRO A 85 14.09 9.37 6.75
C PRO A 85 12.87 10.29 6.60
N ILE A 86 12.25 10.26 5.42
CA ILE A 86 11.02 11.00 5.14
C ILE A 86 9.86 10.02 4.95
N THR A 87 8.65 10.43 5.31
CA THR A 87 7.45 9.62 5.10
C THR A 87 6.52 10.31 4.12
N THR A 88 6.17 9.63 3.03
CA THR A 88 5.13 10.06 2.10
C THR A 88 3.86 9.27 2.35
N SER A 89 2.68 9.87 2.21
CA SER A 89 1.41 9.16 2.39
C SER A 89 0.41 9.53 1.32
N THR A 90 -0.46 8.59 0.97
CA THR A 90 -1.63 8.80 0.13
C THR A 90 -2.84 8.13 0.75
N THR A 91 -4.02 8.71 0.55
CA THR A 91 -5.30 8.15 1.01
C THR A 91 -6.25 8.08 -0.16
N PHE A 92 -6.95 6.97 -0.33
CA PHE A 92 -7.90 6.77 -1.41
C PHE A 92 -9.10 5.92 -0.98
N PRO A 93 -10.27 6.13 -1.60
CA PRO A 93 -11.45 5.30 -1.36
C PRO A 93 -11.31 3.94 -2.06
N LEU A 94 -11.68 2.87 -1.37
CA LEU A 94 -11.75 1.52 -1.94
C LEU A 94 -13.09 0.86 -1.64
N ARG A 95 -13.78 0.41 -2.68
CA ARG A 95 -15.06 -0.31 -2.56
C ARG A 95 -14.81 -1.80 -2.64
N ILE A 96 -15.39 -2.55 -1.69
CA ILE A 96 -15.30 -4.01 -1.62
C ILE A 96 -16.72 -4.54 -1.72
N GLY A 97 -17.01 -5.26 -2.81
CA GLY A 97 -18.28 -5.94 -3.01
C GLY A 97 -18.29 -7.31 -2.33
N GLU A 98 -19.49 -7.82 -2.04
CA GLU A 98 -19.67 -9.22 -1.66
C GLU A 98 -19.86 -10.05 -2.93
N ALA A 99 -19.23 -11.23 -2.97
CA ALA A 99 -19.58 -12.28 -3.90
C ALA A 99 -20.36 -13.35 -3.11
N PRO A 100 -21.70 -13.39 -3.20
CA PRO A 100 -22.47 -14.43 -2.54
C PRO A 100 -22.14 -15.79 -3.17
N ALA A 101 -21.89 -16.80 -2.33
CA ALA A 101 -21.81 -18.18 -2.83
C ALA A 101 -23.19 -18.61 -3.32
N LEU A 102 -23.30 -18.99 -4.60
CA LEU A 102 -24.51 -19.61 -5.14
C LEU A 102 -24.59 -21.04 -4.62
N VAL A 103 -25.37 -21.28 -3.56
CA VAL A 103 -25.73 -22.66 -3.16
C VAL A 103 -26.86 -23.12 -4.05
N GLY A 104 -26.54 -23.81 -5.15
CA GLY A 104 -27.52 -24.56 -5.91
C GLY A 104 -28.02 -25.74 -5.09
N ARG A 105 -29.22 -25.66 -4.53
CA ARG A 105 -29.94 -26.86 -4.09
C ARG A 105 -30.41 -27.59 -5.35
N GLY A 106 -29.67 -28.63 -5.74
CA GLY A 106 -30.12 -29.59 -6.73
C GLY A 106 -31.44 -30.22 -6.26
N SER A 107 -32.47 -30.09 -7.08
CA SER A 107 -33.77 -30.75 -6.94
C SER A 107 -33.68 -32.23 -7.29
#